data_AF-A0A1Z5K786-F1
#
_entry.id   AF-A0A1Z5K786-F1
#
_cell.length_a   1.000
_cell.length_b   1.000
_cell.length_c   1.000
_cell.angle_alpha   90.00
_cell.angle_beta   90.00
_cell.angle_gamma   90.00
#
_symmetry.space_group_name_H-M   'P 1'
#
loop_
_entity.id
_entity.type
_entity.pdbx_description
1 polymer ?
#
loop_
_entity_poly.entity_id
_entity_poly.type
_entity_poly.pdbx_seq_one_letter_code
_entity_poly.pdbx_strand_id
1 'polypeptide(L)'
;MVKHGHTKKRRAGRYGRTKLKNRSWVRWDPNPKVAKELKEKWNASLSPAANLQALGLVAKPNQQGQTKPVGAPDIIELFDIPDSDASSFRQKHPLDKDEEEYIQKCMAKHGDDYAAMFRDIRVNTLQHTEQKLRKLGARYLLLTPEQRRLKVPDNIKELLPEDQQALV
;
A
#
# COMPACT_ATOMS: atom_id res chain seq x y z
N MET A 1 -18.58 -17.04 -43.83
CA MET A 1 -17.11 -16.93 -43.95
C MET A 1 -16.69 -15.57 -43.37
N VAL A 2 -16.26 -15.53 -42.10
CA VAL A 2 -15.94 -14.26 -41.42
C VAL A 2 -14.56 -13.81 -41.88
N LYS A 3 -14.48 -12.69 -42.60
CA LYS A 3 -13.21 -12.10 -43.02
C LYS A 3 -12.57 -11.40 -41.81
N HIS A 4 -11.60 -12.05 -41.19
CA HIS A 4 -10.75 -11.40 -40.21
C HIS A 4 -9.77 -10.46 -40.93
N GLY A 5 -9.85 -9.16 -40.65
CA GLY A 5 -8.93 -8.18 -41.20
C GLY A 5 -7.50 -8.41 -40.71
N HIS A 6 -6.54 -8.52 -41.62
CA HIS A 6 -5.13 -8.60 -41.26
C HIS A 6 -4.57 -7.20 -40.98
N THR A 7 -4.18 -6.94 -39.73
CA THR A 7 -3.42 -5.74 -39.39
C THR A 7 -1.94 -5.93 -39.76
N LYS A 8 -1.46 -5.03 -40.61
CA LYS A 8 -0.08 -4.92 -41.10
C LYS A 8 0.94 -5.08 -39.97
N LYS A 9 1.73 -6.16 -39.99
CA LYS A 9 2.88 -6.33 -39.09
C LYS A 9 3.91 -5.23 -39.38
N ARG A 10 4.17 -4.33 -38.42
CA ARG A 10 5.34 -3.47 -38.47
C ARG A 10 6.54 -4.24 -37.89
N ARG A 11 7.68 -4.04 -38.56
CA ARG A 11 9.07 -4.47 -38.31
C ARG A 11 9.34 -5.15 -36.94
N ALA A 12 9.98 -6.32 -37.01
CA ALA A 12 10.31 -7.21 -35.90
C ALA A 12 10.93 -6.52 -34.67
N GLY A 13 10.63 -7.04 -33.46
CA GLY A 13 11.48 -6.83 -32.28
C GLY A 13 10.84 -6.30 -30.99
N ARG A 14 9.54 -5.99 -30.94
CA ARG A 14 8.85 -5.75 -29.66
C ARG A 14 7.53 -6.51 -29.63
N TYR A 15 7.44 -7.49 -28.75
CA TYR A 15 6.14 -7.95 -28.22
C TYR A 15 5.56 -6.83 -27.35
N GLY A 16 5.13 -5.74 -28.00
CA GLY A 16 4.35 -4.72 -27.34
C GLY A 16 3.05 -5.39 -26.92
N ARG A 17 2.77 -5.41 -25.61
CA ARG A 17 1.51 -5.96 -25.09
C ARG A 17 0.37 -5.41 -25.93
N THR A 18 -0.44 -6.29 -26.50
CA THR A 18 -1.70 -5.92 -27.14
C THR A 18 -2.44 -5.05 -26.13
N LYS A 19 -2.66 -3.76 -26.42
CA LYS A 19 -3.51 -2.96 -25.55
C LYS A 19 -4.89 -3.60 -25.64
N LEU A 20 -5.27 -4.34 -24.60
CA LEU A 20 -6.66 -4.69 -24.39
C LEU A 20 -7.42 -3.37 -24.45
N LYS A 21 -8.41 -3.28 -25.36
CA LYS A 21 -9.32 -2.14 -25.36
C LYS A 21 -10.08 -2.24 -24.06
N ASN A 22 -9.64 -1.49 -23.04
CA ASN A 22 -10.40 -1.34 -21.81
C ASN A 22 -11.69 -0.61 -22.19
N ARG A 23 -12.75 -1.37 -22.50
CA ARG A 23 -14.11 -0.88 -22.77
C ARG A 23 -14.80 -0.41 -21.49
N SER A 24 -14.06 -0.08 -20.43
CA SER A 24 -14.60 0.44 -19.17
C SER A 24 -14.74 1.97 -19.18
N TRP A 25 -14.21 2.66 -20.19
CA TRP A 25 -14.48 4.09 -20.38
C TRP A 25 -15.86 4.26 -21.01
N VAL A 26 -16.90 4.12 -20.20
CA VAL A 26 -18.21 4.66 -20.55
C VAL A 26 -18.05 6.17 -20.56
N ARG A 27 -18.29 6.79 -21.73
CA ARG A 27 -18.34 8.26 -21.84
C ARG A 27 -19.33 8.76 -20.81
N TRP A 28 -18.93 9.74 -19.99
CA TRP A 28 -19.82 10.35 -19.01
C TRP A 28 -21.14 10.73 -19.69
N ASP A 29 -22.23 10.16 -19.19
CA ASP A 29 -23.57 10.42 -19.68
C ASP A 29 -24.19 11.50 -18.77
N PRO A 30 -24.45 12.72 -19.27
CA PRO A 30 -25.11 13.75 -18.48
C PRO A 30 -26.53 13.37 -18.04
N ASN A 31 -27.15 12.37 -18.69
CA ASN A 31 -28.52 11.97 -18.41
C ASN A 31 -28.67 10.44 -18.35
N PRO A 32 -28.20 9.80 -17.26
CA PRO A 32 -28.28 8.36 -17.13
C PRO A 32 -29.74 7.89 -17.17
N LYS A 33 -29.97 6.71 -17.75
CA LYS A 33 -31.30 6.09 -17.77
C LYS A 33 -31.70 5.66 -16.36
N VAL A 34 -32.47 6.51 -15.69
CA VAL A 34 -33.06 6.22 -14.37
C VAL A 34 -34.41 5.51 -14.54
N ALA A 35 -34.73 4.57 -13.65
CA ALA A 35 -36.03 3.91 -13.63
C ALA A 35 -37.17 4.93 -13.39
N LYS A 36 -38.31 4.76 -14.10
CA LYS A 36 -39.45 5.69 -14.03
C LYS A 36 -39.96 5.86 -12.59
N GLU A 37 -40.07 4.75 -11.86
CA GLU A 37 -40.52 4.71 -10.46
C GLU A 37 -39.63 5.54 -9.53
N LEU A 38 -38.31 5.54 -9.76
CA LEU A 38 -37.38 6.33 -8.97
C LEU A 38 -37.58 7.83 -9.22
N LYS A 39 -37.84 8.21 -10.48
CA LYS A 39 -38.06 9.60 -10.87
C LYS A 39 -39.37 10.16 -10.27
N GLU A 40 -40.39 9.33 -10.14
CA GLU A 40 -41.67 9.72 -9.51
C GLU A 40 -41.54 9.89 -7.99
N LYS A 41 -40.78 9.01 -7.33
CA LYS A 41 -40.58 9.05 -5.88
C LYS A 41 -39.53 10.06 -5.43
N TRP A 42 -38.65 10.51 -6.32
CA TRP A 42 -37.56 11.43 -6.00
C TRP A 42 -38.02 12.89 -6.07
N ASN A 43 -38.05 13.59 -4.93
CA ASN A 43 -38.38 15.01 -4.87
C ASN A 43 -37.12 15.88 -4.80
N ALA A 44 -36.87 16.69 -5.84
CA ALA A 44 -35.68 17.54 -5.92
C ALA A 44 -35.60 18.64 -4.84
N SER A 45 -36.72 18.98 -4.20
CA SER A 45 -36.76 19.99 -3.14
C SER A 45 -36.35 19.43 -1.76
N LEU A 46 -36.35 18.10 -1.62
CA LEU A 46 -35.96 17.43 -0.38
C LEU A 46 -34.46 17.12 -0.37
N SER A 47 -33.91 16.98 0.83
CA SER A 47 -32.53 16.53 0.98
C SER A 47 -32.37 15.10 0.43
N PRO A 48 -31.19 14.75 -0.12
CA PRO A 48 -30.93 13.39 -0.61
C PRO A 48 -31.18 12.31 0.46
N ALA A 49 -30.92 12.62 1.73
CA ALA A 49 -31.17 11.69 2.83
C ALA A 49 -32.66 11.40 3.05
N ALA A 50 -33.51 12.44 2.99
CA ALA A 50 -34.96 12.28 3.11
C ALA A 50 -35.56 11.50 1.93
N ASN A 51 -35.07 11.77 0.70
CA ASN A 51 -35.48 11.01 -0.47
C ASN A 51 -35.09 9.53 -0.37
N LEU A 52 -33.87 9.22 0.10
CA LEU A 52 -33.45 7.83 0.31
C LEU A 52 -34.30 7.15 1.38
N GLN A 53 -34.63 7.83 2.48
CA GLN A 53 -35.52 7.28 3.50
C GLN A 53 -36.92 6.99 2.97
N ALA A 54 -37.49 7.87 2.14
CA ALA A 54 -38.79 7.64 1.49
C ALA A 54 -38.78 6.42 0.54
N LEU A 55 -37.60 6.08 0.03
CA LEU A 55 -37.36 4.87 -0.77
C LEU A 55 -37.03 3.62 0.08
N GLY A 56 -36.98 3.74 1.40
CA GLY A 56 -36.58 2.65 2.31
C GLY A 56 -35.06 2.40 2.34
N LEU A 57 -34.26 3.36 1.90
CA LEU A 57 -32.80 3.31 1.84
C LEU A 57 -32.15 4.20 2.91
N VAL A 58 -30.89 3.88 3.23
CA VAL A 58 -30.08 4.64 4.18
C VAL A 58 -29.01 5.45 3.45
N ALA A 59 -28.91 6.75 3.76
CA ALA A 59 -27.93 7.64 3.14
C ALA A 59 -26.47 7.36 3.55
N LYS A 60 -26.25 6.88 4.77
CA LYS A 60 -24.92 6.61 5.34
C LYS A 60 -24.85 5.23 6.00
N PRO A 61 -24.85 4.14 5.22
CA PRO A 61 -24.90 2.77 5.76
C PRO A 61 -23.72 2.47 6.69
N ASN A 62 -22.52 2.94 6.36
CA ASN A 62 -21.31 2.68 7.14
C ASN A 62 -21.23 3.48 8.46
N GLN A 63 -22.12 4.45 8.67
CA GLN A 63 -22.18 5.21 9.93
C GLN A 63 -23.16 4.61 10.93
N GLN A 64 -24.11 3.77 10.49
CA GLN A 64 -25.09 3.14 11.38
C GLN A 64 -24.51 2.02 12.26
N GLY A 65 -23.31 1.51 11.96
CA GLY A 65 -22.63 0.48 12.74
C GLY A 65 -21.62 1.01 13.78
N GLN A 66 -21.50 2.32 13.98
CA GLN A 66 -20.58 2.91 14.96
C GLN A 66 -21.22 3.21 16.32
N THR A 67 -22.41 2.68 16.61
CA THR A 67 -22.88 2.58 17.98
C THR A 67 -22.16 1.40 18.63
N LYS A 68 -21.17 1.66 19.48
CA LYS A 68 -20.69 0.63 20.42
C LYS A 68 -21.93 0.10 21.16
N PRO A 69 -22.21 -1.21 21.17
CA PRO A 69 -23.37 -1.73 21.89
C PRO A 69 -23.22 -1.34 23.37
N VAL A 70 -24.19 -0.59 23.89
CA VAL A 70 -24.34 -0.35 25.32
C VAL A 70 -25.09 -1.56 25.86
N GLY A 71 -24.34 -2.58 26.24
CA GLY A 71 -24.85 -3.88 26.69
C GLY A 71 -24.00 -5.00 26.11
N ALA A 72 -23.46 -5.84 26.99
CA ALA A 72 -22.75 -7.04 26.57
C ALA A 72 -23.72 -7.91 25.74
N PRO A 73 -23.38 -8.29 24.49
CA PRO A 73 -24.19 -9.28 23.80
C PRO A 73 -24.12 -10.61 24.57
N ASP A 74 -25.24 -11.30 24.71
CA ASP A 74 -25.25 -12.71 25.14
C ASP A 74 -24.32 -13.48 24.20
N ILE A 75 -23.19 -13.92 24.74
CA ILE A 75 -22.16 -14.65 24.03
C ILE A 75 -22.74 -16.03 23.73
N ILE A 76 -23.38 -16.18 22.58
CA ILE A 76 -23.53 -17.49 21.94
C ILE A 76 -22.09 -17.98 21.74
N GLU A 77 -21.73 -19.12 22.33
CA GLU A 77 -20.41 -19.77 22.23
C GLU A 77 -20.00 -19.90 20.76
N LEU A 78 -19.32 -18.88 20.26
CA LEU A 78 -19.07 -18.68 18.84
C LEU A 78 -17.74 -19.33 18.46
N PHE A 79 -17.70 -20.66 18.53
CA PHE A 79 -16.61 -21.52 18.07
C PHE A 79 -15.23 -21.25 18.72
N ASP A 80 -14.47 -22.32 19.00
CA ASP A 80 -13.04 -22.19 19.28
C ASP A 80 -12.32 -21.75 17.99
N ILE A 81 -12.35 -20.45 17.71
CA ILE A 81 -11.49 -19.85 16.70
C ILE A 81 -10.09 -19.84 17.33
N PRO A 82 -9.13 -20.64 16.83
CA PRO A 82 -7.77 -20.57 17.36
C PRO A 82 -7.23 -19.15 17.17
N ASP A 83 -6.53 -18.65 18.18
CA ASP A 83 -5.98 -17.29 18.17
C ASP A 83 -5.25 -17.03 16.85
N SER A 84 -5.70 -16.00 16.13
CA SER A 84 -5.12 -15.58 14.85
C SER A 84 -3.66 -15.13 14.98
N ASP A 85 -3.16 -15.00 16.21
CA ASP A 85 -1.76 -14.74 16.54
C ASP A 85 -0.84 -15.93 16.23
N ALA A 86 -1.38 -17.14 16.02
CA ALA A 86 -0.64 -18.27 15.44
C ALA A 86 -0.42 -18.12 13.92
N SER A 87 -0.44 -16.88 13.41
CA SER A 87 -0.20 -16.64 12.01
C SER A 87 1.25 -17.01 11.64
N SER A 88 1.38 -18.20 11.04
CA SER A 88 2.57 -18.67 10.35
C SER A 88 2.89 -17.88 9.08
N PHE A 89 2.45 -16.62 8.99
CA PHE A 89 2.97 -15.68 8.01
C PHE A 89 4.45 -15.57 8.28
N ARG A 90 5.26 -16.28 7.47
CA ARG A 90 6.73 -16.24 7.51
C ARG A 90 7.15 -14.83 7.91
N GLN A 91 7.74 -14.71 9.10
CA GLN A 91 8.11 -13.42 9.68
C GLN A 91 8.83 -12.62 8.58
N LYS A 92 8.14 -11.63 8.02
CA LYS A 92 8.71 -10.88 6.90
C LYS A 92 9.85 -10.08 7.49
N HIS A 93 11.05 -10.29 6.98
CA HIS A 93 12.18 -9.46 7.39
C HIS A 93 11.80 -7.98 7.21
N PRO A 94 12.04 -7.12 8.21
CA PRO A 94 11.66 -5.71 8.14
C PRO A 94 12.31 -4.95 6.97
N LEU A 95 13.45 -5.45 6.50
CA LEU A 95 14.20 -4.91 5.37
C LEU A 95 14.55 -6.01 4.37
N ASP A 96 14.37 -5.71 3.08
CA ASP A 96 14.77 -6.61 2.00
C ASP A 96 16.30 -6.70 1.93
N LYS A 97 16.82 -7.82 1.42
CA LYS A 97 18.27 -8.07 1.38
C LYS A 97 19.02 -7.01 0.56
N ASP A 98 18.46 -6.65 -0.59
CA ASP A 98 19.08 -5.66 -1.49
C ASP A 98 18.99 -4.24 -0.91
N GLU A 99 17.89 -3.92 -0.20
CA GLU A 99 17.75 -2.64 0.52
C GLU A 99 18.77 -2.54 1.67
N GLU A 100 19.04 -3.65 2.37
CA GLU A 100 20.03 -3.75 3.45
C GLU A 100 21.47 -3.53 2.93
N GLU A 101 21.87 -4.22 1.87
CA GLU A 101 23.19 -4.04 1.26
C GLU A 101 23.38 -2.62 0.71
N TYR A 102 22.34 -2.08 0.09
CA TYR A 102 22.37 -0.73 -0.46
C TYR A 102 22.53 0.33 0.63
N ILE A 103 21.71 0.28 1.70
CA ILE A 103 21.80 1.29 2.76
C ILE A 103 23.14 1.16 3.48
N GLN A 104 23.62 -0.05 3.78
CA GLN A 104 24.92 -0.29 4.40
C GLN A 104 26.07 0.37 3.62
N LYS A 105 26.08 0.29 2.28
CA LYS A 105 27.10 0.96 1.45
C LYS A 105 27.04 2.49 1.56
N CYS A 106 25.83 3.06 1.59
CA CYS A 106 25.63 4.51 1.76
C CYS A 106 26.15 4.97 3.13
N MET A 107 25.75 4.21 4.15
CA MET A 107 26.04 4.43 5.54
C MET A 107 27.53 4.24 5.87
N ALA A 108 28.20 3.24 5.29
CA ALA A 108 29.64 3.01 5.48
C ALA A 108 30.53 4.17 5.02
N LYS A 109 30.07 4.99 4.06
CA LYS A 109 30.84 6.14 3.57
C LYS A 109 30.49 7.46 4.27
N HIS A 110 29.20 7.71 4.51
CA HIS A 110 28.70 9.02 4.96
C HIS A 110 28.11 9.02 6.38
N GLY A 111 28.00 7.87 7.06
CA GLY A 111 27.49 7.78 8.43
C GLY A 111 26.00 8.12 8.54
N ASP A 112 25.67 9.21 9.21
CA ASP A 112 24.32 9.76 9.40
C ASP A 112 24.00 10.97 8.50
N ASP A 113 24.97 11.47 7.71
CA ASP A 113 24.75 12.59 6.81
C ASP A 113 24.00 12.17 5.53
N TYR A 114 22.68 12.11 5.65
CA TYR A 114 21.79 11.77 4.53
C TYR A 114 21.83 12.79 3.38
N ALA A 115 22.20 14.05 3.64
CA ALA A 115 22.31 15.06 2.59
C ALA A 115 23.56 14.83 1.73
N ALA A 116 24.67 14.42 2.35
CA ALA A 116 25.87 13.96 1.63
C ALA A 116 25.60 12.66 0.84
N MET A 117 24.89 11.69 1.43
CA MET A 117 24.49 10.47 0.72
C MET A 117 23.62 10.76 -0.51
N PHE A 118 22.68 11.70 -0.38
CA PHE A 118 21.80 12.08 -1.48
C PHE A 118 22.59 12.66 -2.67
N ARG A 119 23.61 13.48 -2.39
CA ARG A 119 24.46 14.11 -3.42
C ARG A 119 25.46 13.15 -4.06
N ASP A 120 25.86 12.09 -3.35
CA ASP A 120 26.82 11.12 -3.85
C ASP A 120 26.19 10.10 -4.81
N ILE A 121 26.07 10.48 -6.08
CA ILE A 121 25.47 9.68 -7.15
C ILE A 121 26.19 8.33 -7.35
N ARG A 122 27.47 8.22 -6.97
CA ARG A 122 28.24 6.98 -7.12
C ARG A 122 27.83 5.93 -6.10
N VAL A 123 27.52 6.36 -4.89
CA VAL A 123 27.11 5.47 -3.80
C VAL A 123 25.59 5.30 -3.79
N ASN A 124 24.85 6.38 -4.02
CA ASN A 124 23.41 6.38 -4.23
C ASN A 124 23.04 5.94 -5.66
N THR A 125 23.33 4.67 -5.99
CA THR A 125 23.10 4.10 -7.33
C THR A 125 21.62 4.09 -7.73
N LEU A 126 20.71 3.95 -6.76
CA LEU A 126 19.26 3.97 -6.97
C LEU A 126 18.66 5.39 -7.01
N GLN A 127 19.49 6.43 -6.89
CA GLN A 127 19.10 7.85 -6.88
C GLN A 127 17.90 8.14 -5.97
N HIS A 128 17.89 7.54 -4.78
CA HIS A 128 16.85 7.77 -3.80
C HIS A 128 16.89 9.20 -3.28
N THR A 129 15.72 9.75 -2.97
CA THR A 129 15.60 11.05 -2.31
C THR A 129 16.10 10.96 -0.88
N GLU A 130 16.55 12.09 -0.33
CA GLU A 130 17.01 12.21 1.06
C GLU A 130 16.00 11.63 2.07
N GLN A 131 14.70 11.92 1.89
CA GLN A 131 13.65 11.39 2.74
C GLN A 131 13.55 9.85 2.71
N LYS A 132 13.76 9.24 1.53
CA LYS A 132 13.74 7.79 1.38
C LYS A 132 14.97 7.17 2.04
N LEU A 133 16.15 7.79 1.90
CA LEU A 133 17.38 7.38 2.58
C LEU A 133 17.23 7.43 4.11
N ARG A 134 16.66 8.52 4.65
CA ARG A 134 16.38 8.64 6.09
C ARG A 134 15.45 7.53 6.59
N LYS A 135 14.39 7.21 5.83
CA LYS A 135 13.47 6.10 6.17
C LYS A 135 14.11 4.72 6.05
N LEU A 136 15.08 4.53 5.15
CA LEU A 136 15.82 3.28 5.04
C LEU A 136 16.85 3.15 6.17
N GLY A 137 17.63 4.19 6.42
CA GLY A 137 18.58 4.26 7.52
C GLY A 137 17.93 4.04 8.88
N ALA A 138 16.81 4.72 9.16
CA ALA A 138 16.07 4.51 10.42
C ALA A 138 15.59 3.06 10.58
N ARG A 139 15.10 2.43 9.50
CA ARG A 139 14.69 1.01 9.53
C ARG A 139 15.89 0.07 9.74
N TYR A 140 17.04 0.40 9.16
CA TYR A 140 18.27 -0.38 9.33
C TYR A 140 18.82 -0.31 10.77
N LEU A 141 18.82 0.88 11.38
CA LEU A 141 19.27 1.07 12.77
C LEU A 141 18.37 0.36 13.79
N LEU A 142 17.06 0.27 13.52
CA LEU A 142 16.10 -0.45 14.36
C LEU A 142 16.18 -1.97 14.25
N LEU A 143 16.89 -2.51 13.26
CA LEU A 143 16.96 -3.95 12.99
C LEU A 143 17.74 -4.65 14.11
N THR A 144 17.22 -5.77 14.65
CA THR A 144 17.95 -6.54 15.68
C THR A 144 19.18 -7.24 15.09
N PRO A 145 20.21 -7.58 15.91
CA PRO A 145 21.39 -8.30 15.42
C PRO A 145 21.06 -9.62 14.71
N GLU A 146 20.02 -10.34 15.17
CA GLU A 146 19.55 -11.59 14.56
C GLU A 146 18.87 -11.38 13.20
N GLN A 147 18.26 -10.21 12.98
CA GLN A 147 17.57 -9.87 11.74
C GLN A 147 18.52 -9.30 10.68
N ARG A 148 19.70 -8.82 11.09
CA ARG A 148 20.75 -8.33 10.18
C ARG A 148 21.43 -9.50 9.48
N ARG A 149 21.56 -9.39 8.16
CA ARG A 149 22.29 -10.34 7.34
C ARG A 149 23.74 -9.93 7.13
N LEU A 150 24.02 -8.63 7.26
CA LEU A 150 25.34 -8.04 7.00
C LEU A 150 25.92 -7.41 8.26
N LYS A 151 27.26 -7.42 8.37
CA LYS A 151 27.97 -6.80 9.48
C LYS A 151 27.82 -5.28 9.45
N VAL A 152 27.54 -4.67 10.59
CA VAL A 152 27.44 -3.20 10.66
C VAL A 152 28.82 -2.57 10.50
N PRO A 153 28.97 -1.50 9.69
CA PRO A 153 30.24 -0.81 9.54
C PRO A 153 30.61 -0.03 10.83
N ASP A 154 31.91 0.10 11.10
CA ASP A 154 32.41 0.64 12.38
C ASP A 154 31.98 2.09 12.65
N ASN A 155 31.86 2.89 11.60
CA ASN A 155 31.49 4.31 11.66
C ASN A 155 30.04 4.56 12.14
N ILE A 156 29.22 3.52 12.26
CA ILE A 156 27.79 3.62 12.62
C ILE A 156 27.47 2.87 13.91
N LYS A 157 28.46 2.19 14.50
CA LYS A 157 28.28 1.44 15.75
C LYS A 157 27.70 2.33 16.85
N GLU A 158 28.19 3.56 16.97
CA GLU A 158 27.72 4.56 17.96
C GLU A 158 26.28 5.04 17.73
N LEU A 159 25.74 4.88 16.51
CA LEU A 159 24.37 5.28 16.16
C LEU A 159 23.35 4.19 16.44
N LEU A 160 23.80 2.98 16.80
CA LEU A 160 22.91 1.90 17.19
C LEU A 160 22.35 2.14 18.59
N PRO A 161 21.13 1.63 18.89
CA PRO A 161 20.63 1.59 20.25
C PRO A 161 21.65 0.91 21.18
N GLU A 162 21.84 1.44 22.40
CA GLU A 162 22.83 0.96 23.39
C GLU A 162 22.81 -0.57 23.56
N ASP A 163 21.61 -1.15 23.61
CA ASP A 163 21.38 -2.60 23.75
C ASP A 163 22.03 -3.43 22.63
N GLN A 164 22.25 -2.81 21.46
CA GLN A 164 22.81 -3.46 20.28
C GLN A 164 24.30 -3.18 20.08
N GLN A 165 24.86 -2.14 20.72
CA GLN A 165 26.27 -1.77 20.54
C GLN A 165 27.23 -2.86 21.05
N ALA A 166 26.85 -3.57 22.12
CA ALA A 166 27.65 -4.64 22.71
C ALA A 166 27.68 -5.95 21.90
N LEU A 167 26.82 -6.09 20.88
CA LEU A 167 26.61 -7.33 20.13
C LEU A 167 27.20 -7.28 18.70
N VAL A 168 27.87 -6.18 18.33
CA VAL A 168 28.39 -5.90 16.97
C VAL A 168 29.91 -5.83 16.97
#